data_AF-A0A944S3Z7-F1
#
_entry.id   AF-A0A944S3Z7-F1
#
_cell.length_a   1.000
_cell.length_b   1.000
_cell.length_c   1.000
_cell.angle_alpha   90.00
_cell.angle_beta   90.00
_cell.angle_gamma   90.00
#
_symmetry.space_group_name_H-M   'P 1'
#
loop_
_entity.id
_entity.type
_entity.pdbx_description
1 polymer ?
#
loop_
_entity_poly.entity_id
_entity_poly.type
_entity_poly.pdbx_seq_one_letter_code
_entity_poly.pdbx_strand_id
1 'polypeptide(L)'
;MAEESQSSGNPLIILGDKIAPTPHLTAFVKDLKLENSLLDPGEQVKYAICSDTSEVATTLKKYQDDVKMVLIGPGLRGNGVTVARMLATKAHIVMIIDPRVNPLGDDPSYAQVQANLEELKIILSLTKDADQAFFQPLIKDYVVAGMAAGADLETMSPEERAKMIDKRLDAVNAFPSLPDTQRKVAALDDLDPPKKWAEAIDDDIPTKTVILRILNSARYGFRSRVETIDQAVALASARTIREIVTACQIRQIFSKTSEGTIDQFWRHSLSVAYFAKLLSLPADPAVQNSQQKTEFERYQLEEDAVSVLQEMKLWEKFDLGEADDPFTSGLLHDIGKVTMLMCLEDSLELVMALIEEEVQEAQGEGKMWAHQVVSVERFLMKDLDHQVIGSRLAEKWEVDPSIQLAVANHHDVGEHAPSIVKLTALADIAGNCLFPYPATDTQHPFPILFGRIDQALKKSSKQGPEAIEQIISEEIFEDLVDVLNRLELPNHLWELIDFKSFFKLVYVLAPKIKSATIGFMQQTA
;
A
#
# COMPACT_ATOMS: atom_id res chain seq x y z
N MET A 1 21.11 25.07 26.14
CA MET A 1 19.80 24.51 26.55
C MET A 1 18.76 25.43 25.98
N ALA A 2 18.29 25.11 24.78
CA ALA A 2 17.14 25.79 24.19
C ALA A 2 15.93 24.98 24.64
N GLU A 3 15.06 25.60 25.44
CA GLU A 3 13.73 25.06 25.70
C GLU A 3 12.98 25.09 24.37
N GLU A 4 12.67 23.91 23.85
CA GLU A 4 11.72 23.75 22.78
C GLU A 4 10.35 24.24 23.26
N SER A 5 9.84 25.22 22.52
CA SER A 5 8.50 25.76 22.63
C SER A 5 7.46 24.63 22.57
N GLN A 6 6.92 24.23 23.73
CA GLN A 6 5.78 23.31 23.82
C GLN A 6 4.53 23.95 23.18
N SER A 7 3.92 23.20 22.28
CA SER A 7 2.77 23.54 21.43
C SER A 7 1.65 24.28 22.17
N SER A 8 1.33 25.50 21.73
CA SER A 8 0.31 26.35 22.32
C SER A 8 -1.11 26.04 21.78
N GLY A 9 -1.67 24.90 22.22
CA GLY A 9 -3.05 24.50 21.96
C GLY A 9 -3.74 23.95 23.22
N ASN A 10 -5.07 24.05 23.28
CA ASN A 10 -5.84 23.45 24.37
C ASN A 10 -5.85 21.93 24.21
N PRO A 11 -5.65 21.12 25.26
CA PRO A 11 -5.74 19.67 25.17
C PRO A 11 -7.11 19.22 24.62
N LEU A 12 -7.13 18.17 23.79
CA LEU A 12 -8.31 17.66 23.11
C LEU A 12 -8.55 16.18 23.43
N ILE A 13 -9.81 15.82 23.64
CA ILE A 13 -10.27 14.42 23.74
C ILE A 13 -11.19 14.11 22.54
N ILE A 14 -10.99 12.98 21.89
CA ILE A 14 -11.88 12.51 20.82
C ILE A 14 -12.83 11.46 21.39
N LEU A 15 -14.13 11.64 21.20
CA LEU A 15 -15.18 10.72 21.59
C LEU A 15 -15.73 10.05 20.34
N GLY A 16 -15.26 8.84 20.04
CA GLY A 16 -15.82 7.99 19.00
C GLY A 16 -17.05 7.26 19.52
N ASP A 17 -18.22 7.91 19.53
CA ASP A 17 -19.48 7.32 19.99
C ASP A 17 -20.67 8.11 19.43
N LYS A 18 -21.88 7.55 19.51
CA LYS A 18 -23.10 8.26 19.14
C LYS A 18 -23.42 9.38 20.12
N ILE A 19 -23.95 10.49 19.60
CA ILE A 19 -24.49 11.63 20.39
C ILE A 19 -25.85 11.26 21.01
N ALA A 20 -25.88 10.20 21.81
CA ALA A 20 -27.02 9.83 22.64
C ALA A 20 -26.54 9.73 24.09
N PRO A 21 -27.31 10.23 25.07
CA PRO A 21 -26.91 10.16 26.47
C PRO A 21 -26.87 8.69 26.92
N THR A 22 -25.68 8.11 26.90
CA THR A 22 -25.35 6.82 27.51
C THR A 22 -24.76 7.06 28.90
N PRO A 23 -24.86 6.08 29.82
CA PRO A 23 -24.32 6.23 31.17
C PRO A 23 -22.84 6.63 31.19
N HIS A 24 -22.01 5.99 30.35
CA HIS A 24 -20.57 6.25 30.28
C HIS A 24 -20.24 7.63 29.70
N LEU A 25 -20.89 8.06 28.60
CA LEU A 25 -20.68 9.41 28.06
C LEU A 25 -21.14 10.50 29.05
N THR A 26 -22.23 10.26 29.77
CA THR A 26 -22.74 11.18 30.79
C THR A 26 -21.75 11.31 31.95
N ALA A 27 -21.21 10.19 32.43
CA ALA A 27 -20.19 10.16 33.47
C ALA A 27 -18.93 10.93 33.02
N PHE A 28 -18.41 10.58 31.85
CA PHE A 28 -17.24 11.22 31.25
C PHE A 28 -17.40 12.75 31.12
N VAL A 29 -18.49 13.23 30.50
CA VAL A 29 -18.71 14.68 30.30
C VAL A 29 -18.88 15.42 31.62
N LYS A 30 -19.49 14.78 32.63
CA LYS A 30 -19.66 15.38 33.96
C LYS A 30 -18.31 15.55 34.65
N ASP A 31 -17.43 14.55 34.59
CA ASP A 31 -16.08 14.64 35.16
C ASP A 31 -15.21 15.65 34.41
N LEU A 32 -15.26 15.64 33.08
CA LEU A 32 -14.53 16.61 32.26
C LEU A 32 -14.92 18.06 32.60
N LYS A 33 -16.21 18.32 32.83
CA LYS A 33 -16.69 19.64 33.28
C LYS A 33 -16.20 20.00 34.68
N LEU A 34 -16.13 19.03 35.58
CA LEU A 34 -15.60 19.24 36.92
C LEU A 34 -14.12 19.61 36.86
N GLU A 35 -13.32 18.85 36.13
CA GLU A 35 -11.88 19.13 35.95
C GLU A 35 -11.65 20.47 35.24
N ASN A 36 -12.37 20.79 34.16
CA ASN A 36 -12.28 22.08 33.48
C ASN A 36 -12.66 23.29 34.36
N SER A 37 -13.44 23.09 35.43
CA SER A 37 -13.75 24.16 36.37
C SER A 37 -12.58 24.52 37.31
N LEU A 38 -11.58 23.64 37.38
CA LEU A 38 -10.36 23.80 38.17
C LEU A 38 -9.18 24.32 37.34
N LEU A 39 -9.30 24.32 36.01
CA LEU A 39 -8.25 24.75 35.06
C LEU A 39 -8.40 26.21 34.64
N ASP A 40 -7.28 26.85 34.31
CA ASP A 40 -7.28 28.18 33.72
C ASP A 40 -7.95 28.17 32.33
N PRO A 41 -8.59 29.27 31.88
CA PRO A 41 -9.31 29.31 30.60
C PRO A 41 -8.47 28.90 29.37
N GLY A 42 -7.16 29.14 29.40
CA GLY A 42 -6.22 28.74 28.34
C GLY A 42 -5.84 27.26 28.36
N GLU A 43 -6.11 26.55 29.46
CA GLU A 43 -5.74 25.14 29.69
C GLU A 43 -6.96 24.21 29.60
N GLN A 44 -8.16 24.77 29.39
CA GLN A 44 -9.40 23.99 29.34
C GLN A 44 -9.36 22.93 28.24
N VAL A 45 -9.66 21.71 28.65
CA VAL A 45 -9.76 20.54 27.78
C VAL A 45 -10.98 20.68 26.88
N LYS A 46 -10.75 20.58 25.57
CA LYS A 46 -11.78 20.50 24.54
C LYS A 46 -12.13 19.03 24.26
N TYR A 47 -13.27 18.81 23.61
CA TYR A 47 -13.59 17.49 23.07
C TYR A 47 -14.27 17.60 21.70
N ALA A 48 -14.06 16.58 20.87
CA ALA A 48 -14.76 16.38 19.61
C ALA A 48 -15.55 15.06 19.68
N ILE A 49 -16.76 15.03 19.12
CA ILE A 49 -17.55 13.79 19.02
C ILE A 49 -17.56 13.35 17.56
N CYS A 50 -17.14 12.11 17.35
CA CYS A 50 -17.07 11.44 16.06
C CYS A 50 -18.05 10.26 16.05
N SER A 51 -18.80 10.14 14.96
CA SER A 51 -19.85 9.14 14.80
C SER A 51 -19.37 7.86 14.13
N ASP A 52 -18.25 7.92 13.41
CA ASP A 52 -17.62 6.78 12.76
C ASP A 52 -16.08 6.80 12.87
N THR A 53 -15.47 5.67 12.50
CA THR A 53 -14.03 5.43 12.56
C THR A 53 -13.21 6.37 11.67
N SER A 54 -13.76 6.80 10.54
CA SER A 54 -13.11 7.72 9.60
C SER A 54 -13.04 9.13 10.17
N GLU A 55 -14.12 9.63 10.79
CA GLU A 55 -14.14 10.90 11.51
C GLU A 55 -13.14 10.92 12.68
N VAL A 56 -12.96 9.80 13.39
CA VAL A 56 -11.95 9.69 14.45
C VAL A 56 -10.55 9.87 13.86
N ALA A 57 -10.23 9.20 12.75
CA ALA A 57 -8.92 9.28 12.11
C ALA A 57 -8.61 10.69 11.57
N THR A 58 -9.55 11.31 10.83
CA THR A 58 -9.36 12.66 10.27
C THR A 58 -9.29 13.73 11.36
N THR A 59 -10.11 13.62 12.42
CA THR A 59 -10.04 14.53 13.57
C THR A 59 -8.70 14.39 14.30
N LEU A 60 -8.21 13.16 14.48
CA LEU A 60 -6.89 12.95 15.09
C LEU A 60 -5.78 13.56 14.25
N LYS A 61 -5.81 13.38 12.92
CA LYS A 61 -4.83 14.00 12.00
C LYS A 61 -4.82 15.53 12.13
N LYS A 62 -6.00 16.14 12.16
CA LYS A 62 -6.16 17.60 12.24
C LYS A 62 -5.66 18.20 13.56
N TYR A 63 -5.79 17.48 14.66
CA TYR A 63 -5.46 17.96 16.01
C TYR A 63 -4.38 17.10 16.68
N GLN A 64 -3.49 16.49 15.90
CA GLN A 64 -2.58 15.42 16.37
C GLN A 64 -1.72 15.80 17.59
N ASP A 65 -1.34 17.08 17.72
CA ASP A 65 -0.51 17.56 18.83
C ASP A 65 -1.33 17.84 20.11
N ASP A 66 -2.63 18.12 19.94
CA ASP A 66 -3.55 18.47 21.01
C ASP A 66 -4.27 17.23 21.58
N VAL A 67 -4.46 16.17 20.78
CA VAL A 67 -5.20 14.97 21.20
C VAL A 67 -4.41 14.18 22.24
N LYS A 68 -4.97 14.06 23.45
CA LYS A 68 -4.35 13.29 24.54
C LYS A 68 -4.97 11.92 24.75
N MET A 69 -6.28 11.81 24.51
CA MET A 69 -7.04 10.59 24.71
C MET A 69 -8.13 10.42 23.64
N VAL A 70 -8.36 9.17 23.23
CA VAL A 70 -9.48 8.78 22.37
C VAL A 70 -10.35 7.79 23.14
N LEU A 71 -11.62 8.15 23.34
CA LEU A 71 -12.64 7.28 23.92
C LEU A 71 -13.43 6.63 22.78
N ILE A 72 -13.30 5.32 22.63
CA ILE A 72 -14.04 4.51 21.66
C ILE A 72 -15.22 3.87 22.38
N GLY A 73 -16.43 4.35 22.09
CA GLY A 73 -17.66 3.83 22.66
C GLY A 73 -18.35 2.78 21.77
N PRO A 74 -19.29 2.01 22.33
CA PRO A 74 -19.99 0.94 21.61
C PRO A 74 -20.93 1.45 20.50
N GLY A 75 -21.23 2.75 20.46
CA GLY A 75 -22.05 3.36 19.41
C GLY A 75 -21.27 3.79 18.17
N LEU A 76 -19.93 3.74 18.19
CA LEU A 76 -19.09 4.07 17.03
C LEU A 76 -19.44 3.19 15.83
N ARG A 77 -19.66 3.80 14.66
CA ARG A 77 -19.83 3.07 13.41
C ARG A 77 -18.46 2.70 12.82
N GLY A 78 -18.34 1.49 12.27
CA GLY A 78 -17.08 0.94 11.75
C GLY A 78 -16.37 0.04 12.77
N ASN A 79 -15.18 -0.46 12.44
CA ASN A 79 -14.43 -1.32 13.33
C ASN A 79 -13.60 -0.54 14.38
N GLY A 80 -14.20 -0.36 15.57
CA GLY A 80 -13.53 0.29 16.70
C GLY A 80 -12.27 -0.44 17.20
N VAL A 81 -12.15 -1.76 16.99
CA VAL A 81 -10.94 -2.53 17.33
C VAL A 81 -9.80 -2.16 16.39
N THR A 82 -10.06 -2.06 15.09
CA THR A 82 -9.06 -1.64 14.10
C THR A 82 -8.56 -0.24 14.41
N VAL A 83 -9.46 0.73 14.61
CA VAL A 83 -9.08 2.10 14.95
C VAL A 83 -8.26 2.15 16.24
N ALA A 84 -8.68 1.43 17.28
CA ALA A 84 -7.94 1.34 18.53
C ALA A 84 -6.51 0.81 18.31
N ARG A 85 -6.36 -0.25 17.50
CA ARG A 85 -5.05 -0.86 17.19
C ARG A 85 -4.14 0.06 16.43
N MET A 86 -4.65 0.68 15.36
CA MET A 86 -3.84 1.57 14.52
C MET A 86 -3.40 2.78 15.35
N LEU A 87 -4.34 3.48 15.99
CA LEU A 87 -4.08 4.74 16.69
C LEU A 87 -3.45 4.59 18.09
N ALA A 88 -3.20 3.37 18.59
CA ALA A 88 -2.65 3.11 19.93
C ALA A 88 -1.31 3.82 20.22
N THR A 89 -0.60 4.27 19.19
CA THR A 89 0.67 5.00 19.33
C THR A 89 0.54 6.52 19.37
N LYS A 90 -0.65 7.04 19.05
CA LYS A 90 -0.90 8.46 18.87
C LYS A 90 -1.62 9.09 20.06
N ALA A 91 -2.43 8.31 20.75
CA ALA A 91 -3.19 8.77 21.90
C ALA A 91 -3.40 7.63 22.89
N HIS A 92 -3.71 7.97 24.14
CA HIS A 92 -4.24 6.99 25.07
C HIS A 92 -5.63 6.54 24.60
N ILE A 93 -5.78 5.25 24.32
CA ILE A 93 -7.05 4.70 23.84
C ILE A 93 -7.80 4.08 25.01
N VAL A 94 -9.04 4.50 25.21
CA VAL A 94 -10.00 3.90 26.14
C VAL A 94 -11.14 3.33 25.32
N MET A 95 -11.37 2.02 25.40
CA MET A 95 -12.44 1.36 24.68
C MET A 95 -13.51 0.86 25.64
N ILE A 96 -14.74 1.33 25.44
CA ILE A 96 -15.91 0.93 26.22
C ILE A 96 -16.64 -0.19 25.48
N ILE A 97 -16.74 -1.34 26.14
CA ILE A 97 -17.28 -2.57 25.58
C ILE A 97 -18.72 -2.76 26.08
N ASP A 98 -19.66 -2.85 25.14
CA ASP A 98 -20.99 -3.37 25.38
C ASP A 98 -21.04 -4.82 24.87
N PRO A 99 -21.08 -5.84 25.74
CA PRO A 99 -21.11 -7.25 25.33
C PRO A 99 -22.28 -7.61 24.40
N ARG A 100 -23.32 -6.78 24.34
CA ARG A 100 -24.48 -6.99 23.45
C ARG A 100 -24.21 -6.56 22.01
N VAL A 101 -23.24 -5.68 21.80
CA VAL A 101 -22.95 -5.04 20.50
C VAL A 101 -21.56 -5.44 20.00
N ASN A 102 -20.59 -5.47 20.90
CA ASN A 102 -19.22 -5.85 20.62
C ASN A 102 -18.76 -6.84 21.70
N PRO A 103 -18.92 -8.16 21.47
CA PRO A 103 -18.59 -9.17 22.46
C PRO A 103 -17.06 -9.38 22.52
N LEU A 104 -16.28 -8.39 22.91
CA LEU A 104 -14.92 -8.63 23.38
C LEU A 104 -15.00 -9.22 24.80
N GLY A 105 -15.30 -10.52 24.91
CA GLY A 105 -15.44 -11.24 26.19
C GLY A 105 -15.88 -12.70 25.99
N ASP A 106 -15.68 -13.55 27.02
CA ASP A 106 -15.97 -14.99 27.24
C ASP A 106 -15.83 -16.02 26.09
N ASP A 107 -15.77 -15.62 24.83
CA ASP A 107 -15.40 -16.47 23.70
C ASP A 107 -13.86 -16.61 23.66
N PRO A 108 -13.34 -17.84 23.54
CA PRO A 108 -11.90 -18.08 23.39
C PRO A 108 -11.27 -17.32 22.22
N SER A 109 -12.03 -17.02 21.15
CA SER A 109 -11.56 -16.23 20.01
C SER A 109 -11.35 -14.75 20.34
N TYR A 110 -12.11 -14.19 21.30
CA TYR A 110 -11.97 -12.80 21.74
C TYR A 110 -10.94 -12.62 22.84
N ALA A 111 -10.62 -13.66 23.62
CA ALA A 111 -9.58 -13.61 24.64
C ALA A 111 -8.21 -13.22 24.06
N GLN A 112 -7.87 -13.73 22.87
CA GLN A 112 -6.65 -13.35 22.18
C GLN A 112 -6.69 -11.90 21.69
N VAL A 113 -7.84 -11.45 21.16
CA VAL A 113 -8.02 -10.06 20.70
C VAL A 113 -7.87 -9.10 21.88
N GLN A 114 -8.48 -9.41 23.02
CA GLN A 114 -8.37 -8.64 24.25
C GLN A 114 -6.92 -8.54 24.72
N ALA A 115 -6.21 -9.68 24.83
CA ALA A 115 -4.80 -9.71 25.22
C ALA A 115 -3.94 -8.84 24.30
N ASN A 116 -4.17 -8.91 22.99
CA ASN A 116 -3.45 -8.10 22.00
C ASN A 116 -3.72 -6.59 22.18
N LEU A 117 -4.94 -6.19 22.53
CA LEU A 117 -5.30 -4.78 22.77
C LEU A 117 -4.67 -4.25 24.07
N GLU A 118 -4.77 -5.01 25.16
CA GLU A 118 -4.16 -4.66 26.45
C GLU A 118 -2.63 -4.57 26.34
N GLU A 119 -2.03 -5.42 25.51
CA GLU A 119 -0.61 -5.40 25.21
C GLU A 119 -0.15 -4.14 24.45
N LEU A 120 -1.06 -3.54 23.66
CA LEU A 120 -0.90 -2.22 23.05
C LEU A 120 -1.20 -1.07 24.04
N LYS A 121 -1.42 -1.38 25.32
CA LYS A 121 -1.80 -0.44 26.40
C LYS A 121 -3.17 0.23 26.18
N ILE A 122 -4.06 -0.41 25.42
CA ILE A 122 -5.43 0.05 25.25
C ILE A 122 -6.21 -0.32 26.52
N ILE A 123 -6.90 0.66 27.09
CA ILE A 123 -7.67 0.48 28.32
C ILE A 123 -9.06 -0.01 27.95
N LEU A 124 -9.43 -1.19 28.43
CA LEU A 124 -10.72 -1.80 28.16
C LEU A 124 -11.61 -1.70 29.41
N SER A 125 -12.87 -1.32 29.22
CA SER A 125 -13.86 -1.31 30.31
C SER A 125 -15.24 -1.68 29.80
N LEU A 126 -16.01 -2.40 30.61
CA LEU A 126 -17.40 -2.68 30.28
C LEU A 126 -18.26 -1.43 30.52
N THR A 127 -19.29 -1.24 29.71
CA THR A 127 -20.26 -0.15 29.87
C THR A 127 -20.81 0.02 31.28
N LYS A 128 -20.99 -1.08 32.04
CA LYS A 128 -21.47 -1.06 33.43
C LYS A 128 -20.45 -0.54 34.44
N ASP A 129 -19.16 -0.62 34.12
CA ASP A 129 -18.03 -0.28 35.00
C ASP A 129 -17.40 1.08 34.61
N ALA A 130 -17.81 1.66 33.47
CA ALA A 130 -17.36 2.95 32.98
C ALA A 130 -18.11 4.14 33.62
N ASP A 131 -17.96 4.30 34.94
CA ASP A 131 -18.56 5.37 35.73
C ASP A 131 -17.60 6.54 36.02
N GLN A 132 -17.99 7.46 36.91
CA GLN A 132 -17.14 8.62 37.23
C GLN A 132 -15.83 8.21 37.92
N ALA A 133 -15.86 7.20 38.78
CA ALA A 133 -14.66 6.74 39.48
C ALA A 133 -13.65 6.09 38.51
N PHE A 134 -14.15 5.50 37.42
CA PHE A 134 -13.33 5.00 36.33
C PHE A 134 -12.67 6.13 35.52
N PHE A 135 -13.41 7.16 35.10
CA PHE A 135 -12.88 8.21 34.20
C PHE A 135 -12.00 9.24 34.91
N GLN A 136 -12.29 9.58 36.16
CA GLN A 136 -11.57 10.62 36.91
C GLN A 136 -10.04 10.45 36.88
N PRO A 137 -9.45 9.28 37.25
CA PRO A 137 -8.00 9.12 37.18
C PRO A 137 -7.46 9.20 35.74
N LEU A 138 -8.20 8.72 34.75
CA LEU A 138 -7.77 8.72 33.35
C LEU A 138 -7.66 10.14 32.78
N ILE A 139 -8.67 10.99 33.03
CA ILE A 139 -8.65 12.40 32.60
C ILE A 139 -7.51 13.14 33.29
N LYS A 140 -7.34 12.91 34.61
CA LYS A 140 -6.27 13.55 35.36
C LYS A 140 -4.89 13.15 34.87
N ASP A 141 -4.62 11.86 34.71
CA ASP A 141 -3.28 11.36 34.43
C ASP A 141 -2.90 11.56 32.95
N TYR A 142 -3.80 11.26 32.03
CA TYR A 142 -3.49 11.29 30.59
C TYR A 142 -3.76 12.63 29.92
N VAL A 143 -4.69 13.44 30.43
CA VAL A 143 -5.12 14.67 29.76
C VAL A 143 -4.61 15.91 30.50
N VAL A 144 -4.79 15.98 31.81
CA VAL A 144 -4.42 17.16 32.62
C VAL A 144 -2.93 17.16 32.98
N ALA A 145 -2.42 16.04 33.52
CA ALA A 145 -1.03 15.94 33.93
C ALA A 145 -0.04 15.87 32.75
N GLY A 146 -0.54 15.80 31.52
CA GLY A 146 0.27 15.79 30.31
C GLY A 146 1.23 14.61 30.23
N MET A 147 0.90 13.46 30.85
CA MET A 147 1.69 12.25 30.64
C MET A 147 1.73 11.97 29.13
N ALA A 148 2.93 11.97 28.57
CA ALA A 148 3.12 11.85 27.12
C ALA A 148 2.44 10.57 26.61
N ALA A 149 1.53 10.74 25.64
CA ALA A 149 0.94 9.63 24.92
C ALA A 149 2.04 8.96 24.09
N GLY A 150 2.35 7.72 24.45
CA GLY A 150 3.35 6.91 23.76
C GLY A 150 4.78 7.21 24.24
N ALA A 151 5.57 6.14 24.38
CA ALA A 151 7.02 6.32 24.49
C ALA A 151 7.50 7.06 23.23
N ASP A 152 8.36 8.07 23.40
CA ASP A 152 9.06 8.72 22.29
C ASP A 152 9.88 7.66 21.55
N LEU A 153 9.28 7.11 20.50
CA LEU A 153 9.93 6.19 19.57
C LEU A 153 11.14 6.81 18.87
N GLU A 154 11.26 8.14 18.88
CA GLU A 154 12.46 8.85 18.46
C GLU A 154 13.67 8.54 19.35
N THR A 155 13.45 8.09 20.59
CA THR A 155 14.50 7.70 21.53
C THR A 155 14.74 6.18 21.60
N MET A 156 13.94 5.37 20.90
CA MET A 156 14.06 3.91 20.91
C MET A 156 15.22 3.45 20.01
N SER A 157 16.01 2.51 20.52
CA SER A 157 17.05 1.86 19.72
C SER A 157 16.44 1.06 18.54
N PRO A 158 17.19 0.83 17.45
CA PRO A 158 16.73 0.00 16.34
C PRO A 158 16.25 -1.39 16.78
N GLU A 159 16.90 -1.97 17.79
CA GLU A 159 16.57 -3.29 18.34
C GLU A 159 15.23 -3.29 19.10
N GLU A 160 14.96 -2.24 19.87
CA GLU A 160 13.67 -2.07 20.56
C GLU A 160 12.53 -1.81 19.56
N ARG A 161 12.82 -1.03 18.50
CA ARG A 161 11.88 -0.80 17.40
C ARG A 161 11.54 -2.11 16.68
N ALA A 162 12.54 -2.91 16.32
CA ALA A 162 12.35 -4.21 15.68
C ALA A 162 11.50 -5.15 16.54
N LYS A 163 11.81 -5.27 17.84
CA LYS A 163 11.01 -6.07 18.79
C LYS A 163 9.57 -5.58 18.89
N MET A 164 9.35 -4.27 18.87
CA MET A 164 8.00 -3.69 18.90
C MET A 164 7.24 -3.98 17.60
N ILE A 165 7.90 -3.86 16.44
CA ILE A 165 7.33 -4.21 15.14
C ILE A 165 6.93 -5.69 15.13
N ASP A 166 7.82 -6.60 15.53
CA ASP A 166 7.54 -8.03 15.64
C ASP A 166 6.32 -8.30 16.49
N LYS A 167 6.31 -7.71 17.68
CA LYS A 167 5.21 -7.81 18.62
C LYS A 167 3.88 -7.35 18.04
N ARG A 168 3.86 -6.24 17.29
CA ARG A 168 2.64 -5.76 16.63
C ARG A 168 2.22 -6.64 15.47
N LEU A 169 3.16 -7.18 14.69
CA LEU A 169 2.86 -8.11 13.60
C LEU A 169 2.31 -9.43 14.14
N ASP A 170 2.85 -9.92 15.26
CA ASP A 170 2.34 -11.10 15.96
C ASP A 170 0.94 -10.86 16.54
N ALA A 171 0.65 -9.66 17.05
CA ALA A 171 -0.70 -9.30 17.50
C ALA A 171 -1.75 -9.29 16.35
N VAL A 172 -1.30 -9.31 15.10
CA VAL A 172 -2.13 -9.30 13.89
C VAL A 172 -2.35 -10.74 13.33
N ASN A 173 -1.65 -11.75 13.88
CA ASN A 173 -1.86 -13.22 13.91
C ASN A 173 -2.55 -13.99 12.76
N ALA A 174 -2.77 -13.42 11.57
CA ALA A 174 -3.49 -14.07 10.47
C ALA A 174 -2.81 -13.96 9.10
N PHE A 175 -1.47 -13.90 9.05
CA PHE A 175 -0.76 -13.90 7.77
C PHE A 175 -1.09 -15.14 6.94
N PRO A 176 -1.48 -14.97 5.66
CA PRO A 176 -1.82 -16.08 4.79
C PRO A 176 -0.62 -17.01 4.56
N SER A 177 -0.91 -18.29 4.35
CA SER A 177 0.10 -19.29 3.98
C SER A 177 0.21 -19.38 2.46
N LEU A 178 1.42 -19.66 1.97
CA LEU A 178 1.65 -19.88 0.55
C LEU A 178 1.02 -21.22 0.12
N PRO A 179 0.18 -21.26 -0.93
CA PRO A 179 -0.39 -22.49 -1.45
C PRO A 179 0.66 -23.51 -1.89
N ASP A 180 0.33 -24.81 -1.83
CA ASP A 180 1.25 -25.90 -2.18
C ASP A 180 1.79 -25.79 -3.60
N THR A 181 0.95 -25.45 -4.57
CA THR A 181 1.35 -25.25 -5.97
C THR A 181 2.44 -24.19 -6.09
N GLN A 182 2.25 -23.04 -5.44
CA GLN A 182 3.23 -21.96 -5.46
C GLN A 182 4.52 -22.34 -4.74
N ARG A 183 4.45 -23.06 -3.60
CA ARG A 183 5.65 -23.57 -2.92
C ARG A 183 6.44 -24.53 -3.82
N LYS A 184 5.76 -25.46 -4.50
CA LYS A 184 6.39 -26.40 -5.43
C LYS A 184 7.07 -25.66 -6.59
N VAL A 185 6.38 -24.68 -7.19
CA VAL A 185 6.91 -23.88 -8.32
C VAL A 185 8.08 -23.00 -7.89
N ALA A 186 7.99 -22.32 -6.74
CA ALA A 186 9.07 -21.49 -6.21
C ALA A 186 10.37 -22.27 -6.00
N ALA A 187 10.29 -23.56 -5.65
CA ALA A 187 11.45 -24.44 -5.44
C ALA A 187 12.08 -25.00 -6.73
N LEU A 188 11.50 -24.74 -7.91
CA LEU A 188 12.07 -25.19 -9.20
C LEU A 188 13.17 -24.25 -9.69
N ASP A 189 14.17 -24.82 -10.34
CA ASP A 189 15.17 -24.09 -11.11
C ASP A 189 14.64 -23.82 -12.54
N ASP A 190 14.97 -22.69 -13.15
CA ASP A 190 14.53 -22.36 -14.51
C ASP A 190 15.08 -23.36 -15.57
N LEU A 191 16.15 -24.09 -15.24
CA LEU A 191 16.74 -25.17 -16.06
C LEU A 191 16.11 -26.55 -15.82
N ASP A 192 15.22 -26.69 -14.84
CA ASP A 192 14.52 -27.95 -14.59
C ASP A 192 13.70 -28.37 -15.82
N PRO A 193 13.59 -29.68 -16.10
CA PRO A 193 12.89 -30.17 -17.29
C PRO A 193 11.40 -29.81 -17.23
N PRO A 194 10.75 -29.51 -18.38
CA PRO A 194 9.34 -29.12 -18.42
C PRO A 194 8.39 -30.08 -17.68
N LYS A 195 8.71 -31.38 -17.67
CA LYS A 195 7.93 -32.38 -16.94
C LYS A 195 7.83 -32.09 -15.43
N LYS A 196 8.91 -31.62 -14.80
CA LYS A 196 8.92 -31.29 -13.36
C LYS A 196 8.01 -30.10 -13.06
N TRP A 197 7.95 -29.14 -13.97
CA TRP A 197 7.01 -28.02 -13.92
C TRP A 197 5.56 -28.48 -14.05
N ALA A 198 5.27 -29.39 -14.99
CA ALA A 198 3.94 -29.98 -15.12
C ALA A 198 3.52 -30.71 -13.82
N GLU A 199 4.39 -31.57 -13.29
CA GLU A 199 4.16 -32.30 -12.03
C GLU A 199 3.92 -31.38 -10.83
N ALA A 200 4.59 -30.21 -10.78
CA ALA A 200 4.37 -29.22 -9.72
C ALA A 200 2.99 -28.56 -9.76
N ILE A 201 2.40 -28.44 -10.95
CA ILE A 201 1.14 -27.71 -11.22
C ILE A 201 -0.06 -28.66 -11.33
N ASP A 202 0.17 -29.95 -11.60
CA ASP A 202 -0.89 -30.85 -12.06
C ASP A 202 -2.04 -31.06 -11.06
N ASP A 203 -1.79 -30.94 -9.76
CA ASP A 203 -2.84 -31.11 -8.76
C ASP A 203 -3.79 -29.87 -8.65
N ASP A 204 -3.44 -28.75 -9.28
CA ASP A 204 -4.14 -27.47 -9.14
C ASP A 204 -4.96 -27.11 -10.39
N ILE A 205 -6.21 -27.59 -10.42
CA ILE A 205 -7.13 -27.37 -11.54
C ILE A 205 -7.38 -25.87 -11.83
N PRO A 206 -7.64 -24.99 -10.83
CA PRO A 206 -7.77 -23.55 -11.07
C PRO A 206 -6.57 -22.95 -11.79
N THR A 207 -5.35 -23.19 -11.29
CA THR A 207 -4.11 -22.66 -11.88
C THR A 207 -3.89 -23.20 -13.29
N LYS A 208 -4.10 -24.50 -13.50
CA LYS A 208 -4.01 -25.11 -14.83
C LYS A 208 -4.92 -24.41 -15.84
N THR A 209 -6.17 -24.18 -15.46
CA THR A 209 -7.17 -23.56 -16.32
C THR A 209 -6.75 -22.15 -16.71
N VAL A 210 -6.24 -21.39 -15.74
CA VAL A 210 -5.73 -20.03 -15.95
C VAL A 210 -4.51 -20.02 -16.88
N ILE A 211 -3.53 -20.90 -16.67
CA ILE A 211 -2.34 -21.01 -17.55
C ILE A 211 -2.77 -21.27 -18.99
N LEU A 212 -3.63 -22.27 -19.21
CA LEU A 212 -4.10 -22.61 -20.55
C LEU A 212 -4.86 -21.45 -21.19
N ARG A 213 -5.71 -20.74 -20.42
CA ARG A 213 -6.43 -19.56 -20.93
C ARG A 213 -5.48 -18.42 -21.31
N ILE A 214 -4.46 -18.17 -20.49
CA ILE A 214 -3.47 -17.11 -20.72
C ILE A 214 -2.62 -17.43 -21.95
N LEU A 215 -2.06 -18.63 -22.05
CA LEU A 215 -1.20 -19.02 -23.18
C LEU A 215 -1.96 -19.11 -24.50
N ASN A 216 -3.27 -19.36 -24.48
CA ASN A 216 -4.12 -19.30 -25.68
C ASN A 216 -4.60 -17.88 -26.03
N SER A 217 -4.19 -16.85 -25.29
CA SER A 217 -4.58 -15.48 -25.59
C SER A 217 -3.80 -14.89 -26.78
N ALA A 218 -4.37 -13.85 -27.39
CA ALA A 218 -3.76 -13.13 -28.51
C ALA A 218 -2.35 -12.59 -28.20
N ARG A 219 -2.03 -12.36 -26.92
CA ARG A 219 -0.70 -11.89 -26.48
C ARG A 219 0.40 -12.91 -26.79
N TYR A 220 0.14 -14.21 -26.55
CA TYR A 220 1.14 -15.26 -26.71
C TYR A 220 1.19 -15.82 -28.14
N GLY A 221 0.09 -15.70 -28.89
CA GLY A 221 0.13 -15.87 -30.35
C GLY A 221 0.51 -17.26 -30.86
N PHE A 222 0.36 -18.31 -30.05
CA PHE A 222 0.67 -19.67 -30.46
C PHE A 222 -0.25 -20.11 -31.63
N ARG A 223 0.35 -20.73 -32.66
CA ARG A 223 -0.37 -21.17 -33.88
C ARG A 223 -1.34 -22.32 -33.62
N SER A 224 -1.03 -23.17 -32.66
CA SER A 224 -1.86 -24.29 -32.22
C SER A 224 -2.37 -24.03 -30.82
N ARG A 225 -3.61 -24.46 -30.56
CA ARG A 225 -4.21 -24.36 -29.22
C ARG A 225 -3.41 -25.19 -28.23
N VAL A 226 -3.12 -24.62 -27.06
CA VAL A 226 -2.50 -25.31 -25.92
C VAL A 226 -3.61 -25.96 -25.09
N GLU A 227 -3.62 -27.29 -25.01
CA GLU A 227 -4.71 -28.04 -24.38
C GLU A 227 -4.30 -28.74 -23.08
N THR A 228 -3.00 -28.90 -22.85
CA THR A 228 -2.45 -29.61 -21.68
C THR A 228 -1.32 -28.82 -21.03
N ILE A 229 -1.05 -29.09 -19.75
CA ILE A 229 0.05 -28.43 -19.04
C ILE A 229 1.39 -28.86 -19.59
N ASP A 230 1.58 -30.13 -19.96
CA ASP A 230 2.81 -30.59 -20.62
C ASP A 230 3.11 -29.78 -21.89
N GLN A 231 2.09 -29.47 -22.69
CA GLN A 231 2.26 -28.58 -23.84
C GLN A 231 2.60 -27.15 -23.41
N ALA A 232 1.92 -26.63 -22.38
CA ALA A 232 2.14 -25.27 -21.87
C ALA A 232 3.59 -25.06 -21.43
N VAL A 233 4.11 -25.95 -20.58
CA VAL A 233 5.47 -25.87 -20.03
C VAL A 233 6.56 -26.20 -21.05
N ALA A 234 6.21 -26.89 -22.14
CA ALA A 234 7.12 -27.14 -23.26
C ALA A 234 7.20 -25.97 -24.26
N LEU A 235 6.13 -25.16 -24.37
CA LEU A 235 6.04 -24.04 -25.31
C LEU A 235 6.45 -22.70 -24.70
N ALA A 236 6.11 -22.47 -23.42
CA ALA A 236 6.48 -21.25 -22.70
C ALA A 236 7.81 -21.44 -21.96
N SER A 237 8.51 -20.34 -21.68
CA SER A 237 9.71 -20.39 -20.84
C SER A 237 9.32 -20.70 -19.39
N ALA A 238 10.22 -21.36 -18.65
CA ALA A 238 10.06 -21.62 -17.21
C ALA A 238 9.68 -20.34 -16.45
N ARG A 239 10.36 -19.23 -16.75
CA ARG A 239 10.06 -17.91 -16.18
C ARG A 239 8.64 -17.43 -16.50
N THR A 240 8.15 -17.59 -17.73
CA THR A 240 6.75 -17.24 -18.07
C THR A 240 5.74 -18.05 -17.25
N ILE A 241 5.98 -19.35 -17.10
CA ILE A 241 5.10 -20.22 -16.31
C ILE A 241 5.11 -19.79 -14.84
N ARG A 242 6.29 -19.52 -14.28
CA ARG A 242 6.46 -19.00 -12.91
C ARG A 242 5.69 -17.70 -12.69
N GLU A 243 5.83 -16.73 -13.59
CA GLU A 243 5.14 -15.43 -13.53
C GLU A 243 3.62 -15.61 -13.51
N ILE A 244 3.08 -16.45 -14.40
CA ILE A 244 1.63 -16.74 -14.46
C ILE A 244 1.16 -17.45 -13.19
N VAL A 245 1.87 -18.48 -12.73
CA VAL A 245 1.51 -19.24 -11.52
C VAL A 245 1.53 -18.32 -10.32
N THR A 246 2.59 -17.53 -10.13
CA THR A 246 2.70 -16.58 -9.01
C THR A 246 1.56 -15.59 -9.03
N ALA A 247 1.32 -14.89 -10.15
CA ALA A 247 0.22 -13.95 -10.25
C ALA A 247 -1.16 -14.58 -9.99
N CYS A 248 -1.40 -15.80 -10.48
CA CYS A 248 -2.65 -16.52 -10.24
C CYS A 248 -2.81 -16.94 -8.77
N GLN A 249 -1.79 -17.57 -8.18
CA GLN A 249 -1.81 -18.12 -6.83
C GLN A 249 -1.91 -17.02 -5.78
N ILE A 250 -1.12 -15.96 -5.91
CA ILE A 250 -1.22 -14.83 -4.98
C ILE A 250 -2.60 -14.19 -5.10
N ARG A 251 -3.15 -13.98 -6.31
CA ARG A 251 -4.53 -13.51 -6.47
C ARG A 251 -5.58 -14.40 -5.80
N GLN A 252 -5.40 -15.72 -5.83
CA GLN A 252 -6.31 -16.65 -5.13
C GLN A 252 -6.25 -16.52 -3.60
N ILE A 253 -5.07 -16.32 -3.01
CA ILE A 253 -4.90 -16.11 -1.56
C ILE A 253 -5.79 -14.96 -1.07
N PHE A 254 -5.84 -13.87 -1.84
CA PHE A 254 -6.55 -12.65 -1.48
C PHE A 254 -7.94 -12.53 -2.12
N SER A 255 -8.49 -13.60 -2.71
CA SER A 255 -9.78 -13.55 -3.40
C SER A 255 -11.00 -13.33 -2.49
N LYS A 256 -10.84 -13.48 -1.17
CA LYS A 256 -11.93 -13.40 -0.18
C LYS A 256 -12.12 -12.02 0.45
N THR A 257 -11.25 -11.05 0.17
CA THR A 257 -11.43 -9.66 0.63
C THR A 257 -12.51 -8.95 -0.23
N SER A 258 -12.87 -7.69 0.05
CA SER A 258 -13.91 -6.97 -0.72
C SER A 258 -13.62 -6.87 -2.24
N GLU A 259 -14.51 -7.42 -3.06
CA GLU A 259 -14.31 -7.67 -4.51
C GLU A 259 -13.84 -6.44 -5.32
N GLY A 260 -14.35 -5.24 -5.03
CA GLY A 260 -14.04 -4.04 -5.82
C GLY A 260 -12.64 -3.45 -5.58
N THR A 261 -12.17 -3.48 -4.35
CA THR A 261 -10.87 -2.92 -3.94
C THR A 261 -9.69 -3.74 -4.44
N ILE A 262 -9.85 -5.05 -4.44
CA ILE A 262 -8.77 -6.00 -4.79
C ILE A 262 -8.48 -5.94 -6.28
N ASP A 263 -9.50 -5.73 -7.11
CA ASP A 263 -9.31 -5.63 -8.56
C ASP A 263 -8.52 -4.36 -8.94
N GLN A 264 -8.68 -3.25 -8.21
CA GLN A 264 -7.85 -2.06 -8.39
C GLN A 264 -6.39 -2.35 -7.99
N PHE A 265 -6.19 -2.98 -6.84
CA PHE A 265 -4.86 -3.42 -6.39
C PHE A 265 -4.17 -4.32 -7.43
N TRP A 266 -4.88 -5.31 -7.98
CA TRP A 266 -4.28 -6.22 -8.97
C TRP A 266 -3.95 -5.51 -10.27
N ARG A 267 -4.76 -4.55 -10.72
CA ARG A 267 -4.44 -3.75 -11.90
C ARG A 267 -3.16 -2.95 -11.68
N HIS A 268 -3.04 -2.32 -10.52
CA HIS A 268 -1.82 -1.61 -10.12
C HIS A 268 -0.62 -2.55 -10.12
N SER A 269 -0.64 -3.60 -9.29
CA SER A 269 0.47 -4.56 -9.12
C SER A 269 0.90 -5.23 -10.42
N LEU A 270 -0.05 -5.64 -11.28
CA LEU A 270 0.26 -6.21 -12.58
C LEU A 270 0.86 -5.19 -13.54
N SER A 271 0.41 -3.94 -13.51
CA SER A 271 1.01 -2.88 -14.33
C SER A 271 2.45 -2.60 -13.91
N VAL A 272 2.72 -2.56 -12.61
CA VAL A 272 4.08 -2.43 -12.04
C VAL A 272 4.94 -3.63 -12.46
N ALA A 273 4.43 -4.86 -12.36
CA ALA A 273 5.11 -6.06 -12.84
C ALA A 273 5.49 -5.97 -14.33
N TYR A 274 4.56 -5.53 -15.18
CA TYR A 274 4.82 -5.38 -16.61
C TYR A 274 5.81 -4.26 -16.92
N PHE A 275 5.76 -3.14 -16.20
CA PHE A 275 6.73 -2.06 -16.33
C PHE A 275 8.12 -2.51 -15.87
N ALA A 276 8.24 -3.07 -14.66
CA ALA A 276 9.52 -3.56 -14.14
C ALA A 276 10.17 -4.55 -15.11
N LYS A 277 9.37 -5.50 -15.63
CA LYS A 277 9.84 -6.42 -16.68
C LYS A 277 10.28 -5.70 -17.94
N LEU A 278 9.45 -4.83 -18.51
CA LEU A 278 9.75 -4.20 -19.80
C LEU A 278 10.93 -3.23 -19.72
N LEU A 279 11.05 -2.45 -18.65
CA LEU A 279 12.14 -1.50 -18.42
C LEU A 279 13.49 -2.20 -18.18
N SER A 280 13.48 -3.45 -17.73
CA SER A 280 14.68 -4.29 -17.59
C SER A 280 15.14 -4.97 -18.88
N LEU A 281 14.26 -5.08 -19.89
CA LEU A 281 14.57 -5.81 -21.11
C LEU A 281 15.36 -4.93 -22.08
N PRO A 282 16.44 -5.46 -22.70
CA PRO A 282 17.11 -4.76 -23.77
C PRO A 282 16.16 -4.50 -24.94
N ALA A 283 16.05 -3.25 -25.41
CA ALA A 283 15.26 -2.92 -26.59
C ALA A 283 16.09 -2.94 -27.89
N ASP A 284 17.42 -3.08 -27.78
CA ASP A 284 18.31 -3.26 -28.92
C ASP A 284 18.41 -4.76 -29.31
N PRO A 285 17.93 -5.15 -30.50
CA PRO A 285 18.01 -6.55 -30.96
C PRO A 285 19.42 -7.12 -31.03
N ALA A 286 20.46 -6.28 -31.13
CA ALA A 286 21.85 -6.72 -31.23
C ALA A 286 22.39 -7.31 -29.92
N VAL A 287 21.82 -6.93 -28.78
CA VAL A 287 22.25 -7.39 -27.44
C VAL A 287 21.26 -8.35 -26.78
N GLN A 288 20.07 -8.53 -27.37
CA GLN A 288 19.07 -9.49 -26.88
C GLN A 288 19.51 -10.94 -27.12
N ASN A 289 19.40 -11.78 -26.09
CA ASN A 289 19.37 -13.23 -26.28
C ASN A 289 18.00 -13.69 -26.80
N SER A 290 17.90 -14.96 -27.23
CA SER A 290 16.66 -15.50 -27.83
C SER A 290 15.45 -15.45 -26.88
N GLN A 291 15.65 -15.59 -25.57
CA GLN A 291 14.59 -15.51 -24.58
C GLN A 291 14.13 -14.06 -24.40
N GLN A 292 15.06 -13.12 -24.22
CA GLN A 292 14.77 -11.69 -24.09
C GLN A 292 14.04 -11.15 -25.31
N LYS A 293 14.48 -11.53 -26.52
CA LYS A 293 13.80 -11.17 -27.77
C LYS A 293 12.35 -11.65 -27.77
N THR A 294 12.12 -12.92 -27.43
CA THR A 294 10.78 -13.52 -27.36
C THR A 294 9.91 -12.78 -26.34
N GLU A 295 10.44 -12.45 -25.16
CA GLU A 295 9.71 -11.72 -24.14
C GLU A 295 9.38 -10.28 -24.56
N PHE A 296 10.32 -9.58 -25.18
CA PHE A 296 10.14 -8.21 -25.67
C PHE A 296 9.06 -8.15 -26.76
N GLU A 297 9.11 -9.07 -27.74
CA GLU A 297 8.14 -9.14 -28.84
C GLU A 297 6.69 -9.38 -28.37
N ARG A 298 6.47 -10.02 -27.21
CA ARG A 298 5.13 -10.24 -26.64
C ARG A 298 4.39 -8.96 -26.24
N TYR A 299 5.12 -7.87 -25.99
CA TYR A 299 4.50 -6.58 -25.72
C TYR A 299 3.92 -5.93 -26.98
N GLN A 300 4.34 -6.38 -28.17
CA GLN A 300 3.85 -5.90 -29.47
C GLN A 300 3.89 -4.36 -29.54
N LEU A 301 5.01 -3.78 -29.11
CA LEU A 301 5.20 -2.33 -29.09
C LEU A 301 5.24 -1.76 -30.51
N GLU A 302 4.72 -0.54 -30.66
CA GLU A 302 4.83 0.22 -31.91
C GLU A 302 6.27 0.73 -32.10
N GLU A 303 6.67 1.04 -33.34
CA GLU A 303 8.07 1.42 -33.66
C GLU A 303 8.54 2.66 -32.89
N ASP A 304 7.65 3.62 -32.65
CA ASP A 304 7.95 4.84 -31.90
C ASP A 304 8.25 4.54 -30.42
N ALA A 305 7.46 3.66 -29.78
CA ALA A 305 7.70 3.20 -28.42
C ALA A 305 9.03 2.43 -28.29
N VAL A 306 9.36 1.59 -29.28
CA VAL A 306 10.66 0.90 -29.33
C VAL A 306 11.80 1.90 -29.46
N SER A 307 11.66 2.92 -30.32
CA SER A 307 12.66 3.98 -30.47
C SER A 307 12.91 4.74 -29.17
N VAL A 308 11.85 5.08 -28.43
CA VAL A 308 12.00 5.76 -27.13
C VAL A 308 12.74 4.87 -26.13
N LEU A 309 12.43 3.57 -26.06
CA LEU A 309 13.19 2.64 -25.22
C LEU A 309 14.68 2.59 -25.62
N GLN A 310 14.96 2.54 -26.92
CA GLN A 310 16.33 2.54 -27.48
C GLN A 310 17.12 3.82 -27.21
N GLU A 311 16.43 4.95 -27.15
CA GLU A 311 17.00 6.23 -26.74
C GLU A 311 17.35 6.22 -25.25
N MET A 312 16.45 5.73 -24.41
CA MET A 312 16.59 5.78 -22.95
C MET A 312 17.59 4.78 -22.37
N LYS A 313 17.70 3.60 -23.00
CA LYS A 313 18.63 2.52 -22.61
C LYS A 313 18.60 2.18 -21.12
N LEU A 314 17.42 2.23 -20.50
CA LEU A 314 17.27 2.01 -19.06
C LEU A 314 17.82 0.65 -18.60
N TRP A 315 17.71 -0.39 -19.43
CA TRP A 315 18.26 -1.72 -19.12
C TRP A 315 19.79 -1.72 -18.92
N GLU A 316 20.53 -0.77 -19.50
CA GLU A 316 21.99 -0.66 -19.29
C GLU A 316 22.32 -0.02 -17.93
N LYS A 317 21.32 0.56 -17.25
CA LYS A 317 21.48 1.25 -15.97
C LYS A 317 21.11 0.38 -14.77
N PHE A 318 20.58 -0.81 -15.01
CA PHE A 318 20.25 -1.79 -13.97
C PHE A 318 21.22 -2.98 -14.05
N ASP A 319 21.96 -3.21 -12.97
CA ASP A 319 22.80 -4.39 -12.79
C ASP A 319 21.97 -5.48 -12.13
N LEU A 320 21.24 -6.24 -12.95
CA LEU A 320 20.36 -7.32 -12.50
C LEU A 320 21.08 -8.67 -12.62
N GLY A 321 21.03 -9.47 -11.56
CA GLY A 321 21.53 -10.84 -11.55
C GLY A 321 20.62 -11.79 -12.33
N GLU A 322 21.12 -12.99 -12.66
CA GLU A 322 20.32 -14.00 -13.38
C GLU A 322 19.07 -14.45 -12.59
N ALA A 323 19.18 -14.46 -11.26
CA ALA A 323 18.11 -14.80 -10.33
C ALA A 323 17.10 -13.67 -10.09
N ASP A 324 17.42 -12.43 -10.49
CA ASP A 324 16.50 -11.31 -10.32
C ASP A 324 15.28 -11.49 -11.22
N ASP A 325 14.10 -11.31 -10.62
CA ASP A 325 12.81 -11.39 -11.28
C ASP A 325 12.06 -10.05 -11.19
N PRO A 326 12.28 -9.13 -12.15
CA PRO A 326 11.58 -7.87 -12.21
C PRO A 326 10.06 -7.98 -12.26
N PHE A 327 9.52 -9.03 -12.88
CA PHE A 327 8.08 -9.19 -12.95
C PHE A 327 7.52 -9.50 -11.56
N THR A 328 8.11 -10.48 -10.87
CA THR A 328 7.66 -10.86 -9.54
C THR A 328 7.93 -9.76 -8.51
N SER A 329 9.03 -9.01 -8.62
CA SER A 329 9.29 -7.86 -7.74
C SER A 329 8.19 -6.81 -7.88
N GLY A 330 7.82 -6.44 -9.12
CA GLY A 330 6.73 -5.49 -9.35
C GLY A 330 5.36 -6.02 -8.96
N LEU A 331 5.11 -7.32 -9.10
CA LEU A 331 3.85 -7.95 -8.69
C LEU A 331 3.66 -7.96 -7.17
N LEU A 332 4.74 -8.19 -6.42
CA LEU A 332 4.70 -8.38 -4.97
C LEU A 332 5.06 -7.13 -4.16
N HIS A 333 5.58 -6.07 -4.78
CA HIS A 333 6.09 -4.88 -4.07
C HIS A 333 5.11 -4.37 -3.01
N ASP A 334 3.83 -4.35 -3.36
CA ASP A 334 2.73 -3.79 -2.58
C ASP A 334 1.92 -4.84 -1.81
N ILE A 335 2.41 -6.08 -1.71
CA ILE A 335 1.68 -7.21 -1.09
C ILE A 335 1.27 -6.94 0.36
N GLY A 336 1.99 -6.06 1.04
CA GLY A 336 1.65 -5.61 2.39
C GLY A 336 0.33 -4.86 2.48
N LYS A 337 -0.11 -4.12 1.44
CA LYS A 337 -1.39 -3.40 1.45
C LYS A 337 -2.57 -4.36 1.53
N VAL A 338 -2.54 -5.47 0.78
CA VAL A 338 -3.61 -6.47 0.83
C VAL A 338 -3.50 -7.38 2.05
N THR A 339 -2.28 -7.62 2.52
CA THR A 339 -2.07 -8.32 3.79
C THR A 339 -2.66 -7.52 4.95
N MET A 340 -2.45 -6.21 4.96
CA MET A 340 -3.07 -5.29 5.91
C MET A 340 -4.60 -5.36 5.83
N LEU A 341 -5.18 -5.39 4.62
CA LEU A 341 -6.63 -5.55 4.43
C LEU A 341 -7.18 -6.86 5.02
N MET A 342 -6.45 -7.97 4.88
CA MET A 342 -6.86 -9.26 5.44
C MET A 342 -6.79 -9.28 6.96
N CYS A 343 -5.79 -8.62 7.52
CA CYS A 343 -5.45 -8.78 8.93
C CYS A 343 -5.97 -7.63 9.81
N LEU A 344 -6.30 -6.49 9.21
CA LEU A 344 -6.89 -5.31 9.82
C LEU A 344 -8.11 -4.90 8.98
N GLU A 345 -9.30 -5.38 9.37
CA GLU A 345 -10.56 -5.00 8.75
C GLU A 345 -10.75 -3.48 8.79
N ASP A 346 -11.33 -2.89 7.74
CA ASP A 346 -11.53 -1.44 7.58
C ASP A 346 -10.23 -0.60 7.51
N SER A 347 -9.04 -1.21 7.52
CA SER A 347 -7.77 -0.47 7.47
C SER A 347 -7.65 0.42 6.24
N LEU A 348 -8.07 -0.06 5.08
CA LEU A 348 -8.09 0.75 3.86
C LEU A 348 -9.11 1.86 3.91
N GLU A 349 -10.27 1.67 4.56
CA GLU A 349 -11.26 2.74 4.70
C GLU A 349 -10.64 3.93 5.46
N LEU A 350 -9.87 3.65 6.50
CA LEU A 350 -9.15 4.68 7.27
C LEU A 350 -8.05 5.37 6.45
N VAL A 351 -7.25 4.60 5.69
CA VAL A 351 -6.24 5.16 4.79
C VAL A 351 -6.89 6.07 3.74
N MET A 352 -8.00 5.61 3.14
CA MET A 352 -8.72 6.36 2.12
C MET A 352 -9.39 7.62 2.68
N ALA A 353 -9.93 7.58 3.90
CA ALA A 353 -10.51 8.75 4.56
C ALA A 353 -9.46 9.85 4.77
N LEU A 354 -8.24 9.48 5.18
CA LEU A 354 -7.14 10.44 5.32
C LEU A 354 -6.66 10.98 3.97
N ILE A 355 -6.53 10.12 2.95
CA ILE A 355 -6.20 10.56 1.59
C ILE A 355 -7.26 11.53 1.07
N GLU A 356 -8.54 11.24 1.28
CA GLU A 356 -9.64 12.11 0.84
C GLU A 356 -9.60 13.47 1.52
N GLU A 357 -9.33 13.53 2.83
CA GLU A 357 -9.13 14.80 3.55
C GLU A 357 -7.95 15.58 2.96
N GLU A 358 -6.78 14.95 2.77
CA GLU A 358 -5.60 15.60 2.18
C GLU A 358 -5.84 16.08 0.74
N VAL A 359 -6.64 15.34 -0.03
CA VAL A 359 -7.05 15.74 -1.39
C VAL A 359 -7.95 16.98 -1.34
N GLN A 360 -8.91 17.03 -0.43
CA GLN A 360 -9.80 18.18 -0.27
C GLN A 360 -9.04 19.42 0.19
N GLU A 361 -8.10 19.27 1.13
CA GLU A 361 -7.22 20.35 1.56
C GLU A 361 -6.39 20.91 0.40
N ALA A 362 -5.72 20.04 -0.37
CA ALA A 362 -4.94 20.45 -1.54
C ALA A 362 -5.80 21.17 -2.59
N GLN A 363 -7.02 20.68 -2.85
CA GLN A 363 -7.97 21.33 -3.76
C GLN A 363 -8.41 22.70 -3.25
N GLY A 364 -8.60 22.86 -1.94
CA GLY A 364 -8.90 24.14 -1.30
C GLY A 364 -7.80 25.19 -1.50
N GLU A 365 -6.55 24.74 -1.64
CA GLU A 365 -5.40 25.58 -1.99
C GLU A 365 -5.18 25.76 -3.51
N GLY A 366 -6.03 25.16 -4.34
CA GLY A 366 -5.88 25.18 -5.80
C GLY A 366 -4.72 24.30 -6.31
N LYS A 367 -4.31 23.28 -5.55
CA LYS A 367 -3.22 22.35 -5.88
C LYS A 367 -3.74 20.94 -6.11
N MET A 368 -2.92 20.10 -6.76
CA MET A 368 -3.13 18.66 -6.78
C MET A 368 -2.63 18.04 -5.47
N TRP A 369 -3.25 16.96 -5.02
CA TRP A 369 -2.69 16.14 -3.94
C TRP A 369 -1.38 15.48 -4.39
N ALA A 370 -0.40 15.39 -3.50
CA ALA A 370 0.91 14.83 -3.80
C ALA A 370 1.61 14.41 -2.50
N HIS A 371 1.18 13.29 -1.92
CA HIS A 371 1.86 12.63 -0.79
C HIS A 371 1.98 11.13 -1.07
N GLN A 372 3.02 10.51 -0.51
CA GLN A 372 3.16 9.06 -0.59
C GLN A 372 2.19 8.37 0.37
N VAL A 373 1.51 7.32 -0.09
CA VAL A 373 0.55 6.54 0.73
C VAL A 373 1.21 5.96 1.98
N VAL A 374 2.50 5.59 1.89
CA VAL A 374 3.29 5.10 3.02
C VAL A 374 3.31 6.09 4.19
N SER A 375 3.24 7.40 3.95
CA SER A 375 3.22 8.41 5.02
C SER A 375 1.88 8.43 5.76
N VAL A 376 0.77 8.16 5.06
CA VAL A 376 -0.57 8.02 5.64
C VAL A 376 -0.66 6.77 6.52
N GLU A 377 -0.11 5.66 6.04
CA GLU A 377 -0.02 4.41 6.81
C GLU A 377 0.84 4.58 8.07
N ARG A 378 2.03 5.21 7.93
CA ARG A 378 2.90 5.56 9.06
C ARG A 378 2.24 6.55 10.00
N PHE A 379 1.39 7.46 9.52
CA PHE A 379 0.60 8.28 10.43
C PHE A 379 -0.33 7.40 11.27
N LEU A 380 -1.05 6.47 10.65
CA LEU A 380 -2.01 5.62 11.36
C LEU A 380 -1.35 4.62 12.31
N MET A 381 -0.23 3.99 11.94
CA MET A 381 0.34 2.85 12.69
C MET A 381 1.80 3.04 13.12
N LYS A 382 2.35 4.23 12.87
CA LYS A 382 3.72 4.70 13.19
C LYS A 382 4.84 3.96 12.48
N ASP A 383 5.06 2.71 12.86
CA ASP A 383 6.20 1.88 12.41
C ASP A 383 5.77 0.68 11.56
N LEU A 384 4.46 0.54 11.34
CA LEU A 384 3.92 -0.46 10.43
C LEU A 384 3.37 0.28 9.21
N ASP A 385 4.02 0.06 8.10
CA ASP A 385 3.51 0.41 6.77
C ASP A 385 3.42 -0.86 5.93
N HIS A 386 2.92 -0.74 4.71
CA HIS A 386 2.82 -1.89 3.82
C HIS A 386 4.19 -2.49 3.47
N GLN A 387 5.28 -1.74 3.48
CA GLN A 387 6.61 -2.31 3.20
C GLN A 387 7.02 -3.27 4.33
N VAL A 388 6.82 -2.88 5.58
CA VAL A 388 7.13 -3.69 6.76
C VAL A 388 6.24 -4.95 6.82
N ILE A 389 4.93 -4.78 6.62
CA ILE A 389 3.97 -5.90 6.62
C ILE A 389 4.25 -6.86 5.46
N GLY A 390 4.51 -6.31 4.27
CA GLY A 390 4.82 -7.08 3.07
C GLY A 390 6.13 -7.84 3.20
N SER A 391 7.16 -7.21 3.76
CA SER A 391 8.46 -7.84 4.02
C SER A 391 8.33 -9.02 4.97
N ARG A 392 7.59 -8.88 6.07
CA ARG A 392 7.29 -10.00 6.99
C ARG A 392 6.58 -11.16 6.29
N LEU A 393 5.63 -10.86 5.41
CA LEU A 393 4.95 -11.90 4.65
C LEU A 393 5.91 -12.59 3.66
N ALA A 394 6.73 -11.82 2.95
CA ALA A 394 7.69 -12.33 1.98
C ALA A 394 8.75 -13.22 2.66
N GLU A 395 9.23 -12.85 3.85
CA GLU A 395 10.09 -13.68 4.71
C GLU A 395 9.40 -15.00 5.07
N LYS A 396 8.15 -14.94 5.55
CA LYS A 396 7.36 -16.13 5.92
C LYS A 396 7.10 -17.07 4.74
N TRP A 397 7.01 -16.51 3.54
CA TRP A 397 6.84 -17.24 2.30
C TRP A 397 8.16 -17.73 1.68
N GLU A 398 9.31 -17.41 2.29
CA GLU A 398 10.64 -17.74 1.78
C GLU A 398 10.84 -17.25 0.34
N VAL A 399 10.29 -16.07 0.02
CA VAL A 399 10.46 -15.41 -1.29
C VAL A 399 11.95 -15.07 -1.49
N ASP A 400 12.42 -15.00 -2.74
CA ASP A 400 13.81 -14.64 -3.04
C ASP A 400 14.26 -13.34 -2.32
N PRO A 401 15.49 -13.28 -1.75
CA PRO A 401 15.98 -12.12 -1.03
C PRO A 401 15.93 -10.81 -1.82
N SER A 402 16.14 -10.83 -3.15
CA SER A 402 16.12 -9.62 -3.96
C SER A 402 14.71 -9.02 -4.06
N ILE A 403 13.70 -9.88 -4.09
CA ILE A 403 12.28 -9.48 -4.04
C ILE A 403 11.91 -9.02 -2.63
N GLN A 404 12.37 -9.69 -1.56
CA GLN A 404 12.16 -9.21 -0.19
C GLN A 404 12.69 -7.79 0.00
N LEU A 405 13.87 -7.48 -0.55
CA LEU A 405 14.46 -6.14 -0.53
C LEU A 405 13.61 -5.13 -1.32
N ALA A 406 13.07 -5.51 -2.48
CA ALA A 406 12.18 -4.64 -3.26
C ALA A 406 10.88 -4.32 -2.50
N VAL A 407 10.24 -5.32 -1.89
CA VAL A 407 9.04 -5.14 -1.07
C VAL A 407 9.32 -4.20 0.11
N ALA A 408 10.46 -4.38 0.78
CA ALA A 408 10.82 -3.61 1.97
C ALA A 408 11.22 -2.14 1.72
N ASN A 409 11.65 -1.78 0.50
CA ASN A 409 12.34 -0.50 0.27
C ASN A 409 11.89 0.27 -0.98
N HIS A 410 10.84 -0.12 -1.70
CA HIS A 410 10.48 0.54 -2.97
C HIS A 410 10.03 2.01 -2.81
N HIS A 411 9.59 2.44 -1.61
CA HIS A 411 9.35 3.86 -1.27
C HIS A 411 10.51 4.52 -0.51
N ASP A 412 11.46 3.75 0.02
CA ASP A 412 12.66 4.24 0.73
C ASP A 412 13.94 3.74 0.03
N VAL A 413 14.08 4.17 -1.22
CA VAL A 413 15.19 3.73 -2.06
C VAL A 413 16.44 4.47 -1.64
N GLY A 414 17.42 3.76 -1.07
CA GLY A 414 18.74 4.33 -0.78
C GLY A 414 19.58 4.54 -2.04
N GLU A 415 20.54 5.48 -1.99
CA GLU A 415 21.45 5.78 -3.12
C GLU A 415 22.18 4.53 -3.65
N HIS A 416 22.57 3.62 -2.75
CA HIS A 416 23.23 2.35 -3.07
C HIS A 416 22.28 1.15 -3.04
N ALA A 417 20.96 1.38 -3.13
CA ALA A 417 19.99 0.30 -3.21
C ALA A 417 20.26 -0.59 -4.44
N PRO A 418 20.02 -1.92 -4.34
CA PRO A 418 20.13 -2.83 -5.47
C PRO A 418 19.28 -2.39 -6.66
N SER A 419 19.72 -2.72 -7.88
CA SER A 419 19.01 -2.33 -9.11
C SER A 419 17.57 -2.82 -9.17
N ILE A 420 17.25 -3.99 -8.61
CA ILE A 420 15.88 -4.50 -8.53
C ILE A 420 14.96 -3.59 -7.70
N VAL A 421 15.48 -2.94 -6.64
CA VAL A 421 14.71 -2.00 -5.80
C VAL A 421 14.45 -0.72 -6.57
N LYS A 422 15.49 -0.14 -7.19
CA LYS A 422 15.37 1.07 -8.01
C LYS A 422 14.42 0.88 -9.20
N LEU A 423 14.51 -0.27 -9.86
CA LEU A 423 13.62 -0.65 -10.95
C LEU A 423 12.17 -0.79 -10.48
N THR A 424 11.96 -1.45 -9.34
CA THR A 424 10.61 -1.62 -8.76
C THR A 424 10.00 -0.28 -8.39
N ALA A 425 10.77 0.64 -7.80
CA ALA A 425 10.32 1.99 -7.49
C ALA A 425 9.93 2.80 -8.74
N LEU A 426 10.77 2.77 -9.79
CA LEU A 426 10.43 3.43 -11.06
C LEU A 426 9.19 2.81 -11.72
N ALA A 427 9.05 1.49 -11.64
CA ALA A 427 7.88 0.78 -12.14
C ALA A 427 6.61 1.10 -11.34
N ASP A 428 6.71 1.31 -10.02
CA ASP A 428 5.59 1.74 -9.17
C ASP A 428 5.11 3.15 -9.58
N ILE A 429 6.02 4.11 -9.73
CA ILE A 429 5.69 5.45 -10.24
C ILE A 429 4.99 5.34 -11.61
N ALA A 430 5.49 4.49 -12.51
CA ALA A 430 4.87 4.25 -13.82
C ALA A 430 3.48 3.60 -13.70
N GLY A 431 3.30 2.65 -12.77
CA GLY A 431 2.03 2.02 -12.45
C GLY A 431 1.00 3.02 -11.95
N ASN A 432 1.40 3.95 -11.07
CA ASN A 432 0.56 5.02 -10.55
C ASN A 432 0.10 6.03 -11.63
N CYS A 433 0.80 6.13 -12.76
CA CYS A 433 0.31 6.89 -13.93
C CYS A 433 -0.88 6.23 -14.62
N LEU A 434 -1.02 4.90 -14.53
CA LEU A 434 -2.03 4.13 -15.28
C LEU A 434 -3.17 3.62 -14.40
N PHE A 435 -2.83 3.12 -13.22
CA PHE A 435 -3.72 2.49 -12.25
C PHE A 435 -3.22 2.87 -10.84
N PRO A 436 -3.48 4.10 -10.38
CA PRO A 436 -3.13 4.49 -9.02
C PRO A 436 -3.82 3.60 -7.99
N TYR A 437 -3.12 3.32 -6.89
CA TYR A 437 -3.68 2.60 -5.77
C TYR A 437 -3.09 3.08 -4.43
N PRO A 438 -3.91 3.29 -3.39
CA PRO A 438 -5.37 3.11 -3.33
C PRO A 438 -6.17 4.32 -3.83
N ALA A 439 -5.51 5.46 -4.09
CA ALA A 439 -6.14 6.64 -4.66
C ALA A 439 -6.76 6.35 -6.04
N THR A 440 -7.84 7.06 -6.37
CA THR A 440 -8.52 6.92 -7.67
C THR A 440 -7.90 7.80 -8.76
N ASP A 441 -8.26 7.56 -10.02
CA ASP A 441 -7.85 8.36 -11.18
C ASP A 441 -8.19 9.87 -11.06
N THR A 442 -9.17 10.21 -10.23
CA THR A 442 -9.59 11.61 -9.98
C THR A 442 -8.91 12.25 -8.77
N GLN A 443 -8.19 11.47 -7.97
CA GLN A 443 -7.50 11.92 -6.77
C GLN A 443 -5.99 11.97 -6.99
N HIS A 444 -5.42 10.97 -7.65
CA HIS A 444 -3.97 10.87 -7.84
C HIS A 444 -3.47 11.87 -8.90
N PRO A 445 -2.34 12.56 -8.68
CA PRO A 445 -1.87 13.60 -9.60
C PRO A 445 -1.48 13.07 -10.99
N PHE A 446 -0.84 11.90 -11.10
CA PHE A 446 -0.36 11.41 -12.39
C PHE A 446 -1.46 11.14 -13.43
N PRO A 447 -2.57 10.46 -13.12
CA PRO A 447 -3.68 10.33 -14.08
C PRO A 447 -4.30 11.66 -14.51
N ILE A 448 -4.37 12.65 -13.61
CA ILE A 448 -4.85 14.01 -13.93
C ILE A 448 -3.90 14.67 -14.94
N LEU A 449 -2.59 14.59 -14.70
CA LEU A 449 -1.55 15.11 -15.61
C LEU A 449 -1.59 14.38 -16.97
N PHE A 450 -1.77 13.05 -16.99
CA PHE A 450 -1.91 12.28 -18.24
C PHE A 450 -3.17 12.70 -19.01
N GLY A 451 -4.28 12.96 -18.32
CA GLY A 451 -5.49 13.50 -18.93
C GLY A 451 -5.27 14.88 -19.56
N ARG A 452 -4.39 15.71 -18.98
CA ARG A 452 -3.97 17.00 -19.58
C ARG A 452 -3.10 16.80 -20.82
N ILE A 453 -2.17 15.84 -20.80
CA ILE A 453 -1.38 15.47 -21.99
C ILE A 453 -2.33 15.06 -23.13
N ASP A 454 -3.30 14.19 -22.86
CA ASP A 454 -4.29 13.77 -23.85
C ASP A 454 -5.08 14.95 -24.44
N GLN A 455 -5.47 15.91 -23.60
CA GLN A 455 -6.21 17.09 -24.04
C GLN A 455 -5.35 18.04 -24.88
N ALA A 456 -4.09 18.23 -24.53
CA ALA A 456 -3.14 19.07 -25.26
C ALA A 456 -2.79 18.43 -26.62
N LEU A 457 -2.53 17.12 -26.66
CA LEU A 457 -2.27 16.38 -27.90
C LEU A 457 -3.43 16.47 -28.88
N LYS A 458 -4.68 16.40 -28.41
CA LYS A 458 -5.88 16.57 -29.26
C LYS A 458 -5.97 17.95 -29.92
N LYS A 459 -5.35 18.98 -29.33
CA LYS A 459 -5.30 20.35 -29.87
C LYS A 459 -4.06 20.60 -30.71
N SER A 460 -3.01 19.78 -30.54
CA SER A 460 -1.76 19.90 -31.26
C SER A 460 -1.88 19.37 -32.69
N SER A 461 -1.16 20.01 -33.62
CA SER A 461 -0.96 19.47 -34.97
C SER A 461 0.18 18.46 -35.05
N LYS A 462 1.00 18.36 -33.99
CA LYS A 462 2.12 17.41 -33.89
C LYS A 462 1.63 16.08 -33.30
N GLN A 463 2.29 15.00 -33.72
CA GLN A 463 2.02 13.64 -33.25
C GLN A 463 3.34 12.96 -32.88
N GLY A 464 3.24 11.83 -32.17
CA GLY A 464 4.38 11.01 -31.78
C GLY A 464 5.06 11.46 -30.49
N PRO A 465 6.16 10.78 -30.10
CA PRO A 465 6.88 11.00 -28.85
C PRO A 465 7.37 12.43 -28.63
N GLU A 466 7.78 13.14 -29.69
CA GLU A 466 8.31 14.51 -29.60
C GLU A 466 7.21 15.51 -29.24
N ALA A 467 5.96 15.26 -29.67
CA ALA A 467 4.82 16.09 -29.30
C ALA A 467 4.52 15.96 -27.80
N ILE A 468 4.62 14.74 -27.25
CA ILE A 468 4.45 14.45 -25.83
C ILE A 468 5.51 15.19 -25.01
N GLU A 469 6.78 15.10 -25.40
CA GLU A 469 7.88 15.77 -24.71
C GLU A 469 7.73 17.29 -24.67
N GLN A 470 7.28 17.88 -25.79
CA GLN A 470 7.04 19.32 -25.87
C GLN A 470 5.90 19.74 -24.92
N ILE A 471 4.78 19.03 -24.91
CA ILE A 471 3.64 19.32 -24.02
C ILE A 471 4.05 19.22 -22.56
N ILE A 472 4.79 18.16 -22.20
CA ILE A 472 5.35 17.99 -20.86
C ILE A 472 6.24 19.18 -20.50
N SER A 473 7.02 19.70 -21.44
CA SER A 473 7.97 20.79 -21.21
C SER A 473 7.35 22.19 -21.16
N GLU A 474 6.22 22.42 -21.81
CA GLU A 474 5.64 23.76 -21.97
C GLU A 474 4.35 23.97 -21.16
N GLU A 475 3.46 22.97 -21.09
CA GLU A 475 2.11 23.14 -20.52
C GLU A 475 1.94 22.49 -19.15
N ILE A 476 2.74 21.48 -18.85
CA ILE A 476 2.56 20.59 -17.67
C ILE A 476 3.78 20.62 -16.75
N PHE A 477 4.89 21.21 -17.19
CA PHE A 477 6.19 21.15 -16.53
C PHE A 477 6.15 21.61 -15.07
N GLU A 478 5.62 22.80 -14.80
CA GLU A 478 5.57 23.38 -13.46
C GLU A 478 4.76 22.53 -12.48
N ASP A 479 3.58 22.08 -12.90
CA ASP A 479 2.72 21.22 -12.07
C ASP A 479 3.36 19.86 -11.81
N LEU A 480 4.04 19.30 -12.81
CA LEU A 480 4.75 18.04 -12.66
C LEU A 480 5.91 18.17 -11.67
N VAL A 481 6.72 19.23 -11.78
CA VAL A 481 7.84 19.49 -10.87
C VAL A 481 7.32 19.72 -9.45
N ASP A 482 6.24 20.48 -9.27
CA ASP A 482 5.60 20.68 -7.96
C ASP A 482 5.14 19.35 -7.34
N VAL A 483 4.45 18.50 -8.11
CA VAL A 483 4.02 17.17 -7.64
C VAL A 483 5.21 16.30 -7.24
N LEU A 484 6.25 16.23 -8.08
CA LEU A 484 7.42 15.38 -7.81
C LEU A 484 8.19 15.85 -6.57
N ASN A 485 8.32 17.16 -6.37
CA ASN A 485 8.96 17.73 -5.18
C ASN A 485 8.19 17.40 -3.90
N ARG A 486 6.86 17.46 -3.93
CA ARG A 486 5.99 17.16 -2.77
C ARG A 486 5.85 15.66 -2.48
N LEU A 487 6.02 14.81 -3.50
CA LEU A 487 6.12 13.36 -3.29
C LEU A 487 7.45 12.93 -2.65
N GLU A 488 8.42 13.83 -2.52
CA GLU A 488 9.72 13.57 -1.90
C GLU A 488 10.44 12.34 -2.48
N LEU A 489 10.33 12.14 -3.79
CA LEU A 489 10.94 10.99 -4.47
C LEU A 489 12.48 11.10 -4.47
N PRO A 490 13.22 10.00 -4.26
CA PRO A 490 14.68 10.07 -4.18
C PRO A 490 15.33 10.58 -5.48
N ASN A 491 16.16 11.63 -5.35
CA ASN A 491 16.78 12.31 -6.51
C ASN A 491 17.62 11.38 -7.40
N HIS A 492 18.26 10.37 -6.82
CA HIS A 492 19.11 9.43 -7.58
C HIS A 492 18.30 8.49 -8.49
N LEU A 493 16.97 8.37 -8.32
CA LEU A 493 16.13 7.72 -9.33
C LEU A 493 16.13 8.52 -10.63
N TRP A 494 16.17 9.85 -10.53
CA TRP A 494 16.19 10.75 -11.69
C TRP A 494 17.57 10.85 -12.37
N GLU A 495 18.62 10.35 -11.72
CA GLU A 495 19.93 10.14 -12.37
C GLU A 495 19.88 8.96 -13.35
N LEU A 496 18.99 7.98 -13.12
CA LEU A 496 18.73 6.88 -14.04
C LEU A 496 17.96 7.34 -15.26
N ILE A 497 17.00 8.26 -15.11
CA ILE A 497 16.24 8.83 -16.21
C ILE A 497 15.64 10.15 -15.76
N ASP A 498 15.84 11.23 -16.52
CA ASP A 498 15.22 12.50 -16.17
C ASP A 498 13.69 12.36 -16.25
N PHE A 499 12.98 13.12 -15.41
CA PHE A 499 11.54 12.93 -15.29
C PHE A 499 10.79 13.18 -16.62
N LYS A 500 11.22 14.10 -17.48
CA LYS A 500 10.53 14.34 -18.76
C LYS A 500 10.60 13.10 -19.64
N SER A 501 11.80 12.57 -19.79
CA SER A 501 12.07 11.33 -20.52
C SER A 501 11.31 10.14 -19.92
N PHE A 502 11.25 10.05 -18.59
CA PHE A 502 10.49 9.02 -17.88
C PHE A 502 8.99 9.11 -18.21
N PHE A 503 8.36 10.28 -18.07
CA PHE A 503 6.93 10.41 -18.35
C PHE A 503 6.60 10.25 -19.85
N LYS A 504 7.48 10.70 -20.76
CA LYS A 504 7.41 10.38 -22.20
C LYS A 504 7.40 8.86 -22.41
N LEU A 505 8.35 8.15 -21.80
CA LEU A 505 8.47 6.69 -21.89
C LEU A 505 7.22 5.99 -21.33
N VAL A 506 6.77 6.34 -20.13
CA VAL A 506 5.57 5.75 -19.51
C VAL A 506 4.35 5.98 -20.40
N TYR A 507 4.20 7.17 -20.97
CA TYR A 507 3.07 7.51 -21.84
C TYR A 507 3.04 6.66 -23.13
N VAL A 508 4.17 6.49 -23.82
CA VAL A 508 4.22 5.68 -25.07
C VAL A 508 4.02 4.18 -24.79
N LEU A 509 4.40 3.70 -23.61
CA LEU A 509 4.21 2.31 -23.21
C LEU A 509 2.79 2.03 -22.68
N ALA A 510 2.08 3.06 -22.21
CA ALA A 510 0.80 2.96 -21.52
C ALA A 510 -0.26 2.10 -22.26
N PRO A 511 -0.48 2.23 -23.58
CA PRO A 511 -1.52 1.46 -24.26
C PRO A 511 -1.31 -0.06 -24.17
N LYS A 512 -0.06 -0.52 -24.36
CA LYS A 512 0.28 -1.95 -24.36
C LYS A 512 0.33 -2.50 -22.93
N ILE A 513 0.80 -1.72 -21.96
CA ILE A 513 0.74 -2.09 -20.54
C ILE A 513 -0.71 -2.18 -20.04
N LYS A 514 -1.56 -1.19 -20.32
CA LYS A 514 -3.00 -1.23 -19.99
C LYS A 514 -3.68 -2.45 -20.59
N SER A 515 -3.43 -2.72 -21.88
CA SER A 515 -4.00 -3.88 -22.57
C SER A 515 -3.53 -5.21 -21.95
N ALA A 516 -2.24 -5.32 -21.60
CA ALA A 516 -1.67 -6.49 -20.94
C ALA A 516 -2.30 -6.74 -19.56
N THR A 517 -2.36 -5.70 -18.72
CA THR A 517 -2.96 -5.74 -17.39
C THR A 517 -4.43 -6.16 -17.45
N ILE A 518 -5.24 -5.49 -18.28
CA ILE A 518 -6.68 -5.78 -18.40
C ILE A 518 -6.90 -7.19 -18.97
N GLY A 519 -6.12 -7.58 -19.98
CA GLY A 519 -6.19 -8.91 -20.57
C GLY A 519 -5.89 -10.01 -19.55
N PHE A 520 -4.85 -9.83 -18.73
CA PHE A 520 -4.53 -10.77 -17.66
C PHE A 520 -5.65 -10.85 -16.61
N MET A 521 -6.20 -9.70 -16.19
CA MET A 521 -7.32 -9.67 -15.24
C MET A 521 -8.54 -10.43 -15.76
N GLN A 522 -8.90 -10.25 -17.04
CA GLN A 522 -9.99 -11.00 -17.68
C GLN A 522 -9.70 -12.50 -17.81
N GLN A 523 -8.43 -12.88 -17.96
CA GLN A 523 -7.99 -14.26 -18.05
C GLN A 523 -7.75 -14.92 -16.69
N THR A 524 -7.95 -14.20 -15.59
CA THR A 524 -7.84 -14.73 -14.22
C THR A 524 -9.11 -14.58 -13.41
N ALA A 525 -10.05 -13.72 -13.82
CA ALA A 525 -11.44 -13.73 -13.37
C ALA A 525 -12.15 -15.03 -13.81
#